data_AF-A0A932P116-F1
#
_entry.id   AF-A0A932P116-F1
#
_cell.length_a   1.000
_cell.length_b   1.000
_cell.length_c   1.000
_cell.angle_alpha   90.00
_cell.angle_beta   90.00
_cell.angle_gamma   90.00
#
_symmetry.space_group_name_H-M   'P 1'
#
loop_
_entity.id
_entity.type
_entity.pdbx_description
1 polymer ?
#
loop_
_entity_poly.entity_id
_entity_poly.type
_entity_poly.pdbx_seq_one_letter_code
_entity_poly.pdbx_strand_id
1 'polypeptide(L)'
;MLNDDGTLPPQIHPLPRLLELSVDQVLDSFIVSQRDDFTRVVAAVAMPGSSLHEVFAQFGGEPAEAAARLQHLFLDLHRHVMEHPVWRHPFFRRVFEGRVDAAQARRFSAQYFNQIKNTRQCVALAIGRFHGLAATAMGSEGERRSELTQVALAQLVADEYGVGSHGLDDYPELGRLLGAKTHMVMYRQLFEGLGMSAAEQDVPMLPEVADNVLIQRLVAGHEAFTPLEALASVGLGMEWGVPEFFSLLLGGLIRVSERDRLGLTPHHLEVFIAHVRYDVLHAISVMLVTSLHMSEPDHLQVVKNACNMLMTGRYAMMSGLYRHVFGEDCPGPAAIGLEPRHRVTDARLFQALRDARAKIAPAQVIGGEAYARQADLPFEI
;
A
#
# COMPACT_ATOMS: atom_id res chain seq x y z
N MET A 1 11.04 15.51 18.95
CA MET A 1 10.15 14.36 18.65
C MET A 1 10.37 13.18 19.59
N LEU A 2 11.51 13.11 20.28
CA LEU A 2 11.83 12.05 21.24
C LEU A 2 11.44 12.47 22.66
N ASN A 3 11.22 11.47 23.52
CA ASN A 3 11.22 11.63 24.97
C ASN A 3 12.63 11.92 25.49
N ASP A 4 12.75 12.33 26.75
CA ASP A 4 14.04 12.64 27.40
C ASP A 4 15.00 11.43 27.44
N ASP A 5 14.46 10.21 27.41
CA ASP A 5 15.23 8.96 27.38
C ASP A 5 15.62 8.50 25.97
N GLY A 6 15.32 9.31 24.94
CA GLY A 6 15.60 9.02 23.54
C GLY A 6 14.58 8.10 22.85
N THR A 7 13.53 7.67 23.55
CA THR A 7 12.45 6.84 22.96
C THR A 7 11.43 7.66 22.18
N LEU A 8 10.70 7.00 21.28
CA LEU A 8 9.54 7.58 20.61
C LEU A 8 8.30 7.46 21.50
N PRO A 9 7.52 8.55 21.66
CA PRO A 9 6.21 8.49 22.26
C PRO A 9 5.27 7.50 21.53
N PRO A 10 4.38 6.79 22.24
CA PRO A 10 3.45 5.82 21.63
C PRO A 10 2.52 6.43 20.56
N GLN A 11 2.22 7.72 20.66
CA GLN A 11 1.43 8.43 19.65
C GLN A 11 2.17 8.66 18.34
N ILE A 12 3.51 8.58 18.33
CA ILE A 12 4.34 8.71 17.12
C ILE A 12 4.63 7.34 16.51
N HIS A 13 4.96 6.34 17.33
CA HIS A 13 5.33 5.02 16.82
C HIS A 13 5.08 3.90 17.87
N PRO A 14 4.61 2.71 17.46
CA PRO A 14 4.37 1.59 18.37
C PRO A 14 5.66 0.96 18.93
N LEU A 15 6.78 1.04 18.19
CA LEU A 15 8.10 0.62 18.68
C LEU A 15 8.81 1.80 19.36
N PRO A 16 8.90 1.87 20.70
CA PRO A 16 9.47 3.02 21.41
C PRO A 16 10.97 3.20 21.12
N ARG A 17 11.71 2.12 20.85
CA ARG A 17 13.13 2.16 20.52
C ARG A 17 13.41 1.99 19.02
N LEU A 18 12.48 2.42 18.15
CA LEU A 18 12.60 2.29 16.69
C LEU A 18 13.99 2.72 16.18
N LEU A 19 14.50 3.86 16.65
CA LEU A 19 15.77 4.43 16.19
C LEU A 19 17.02 3.67 16.69
N GLU A 20 16.87 2.63 17.48
CA GLU A 20 17.97 1.75 17.91
C GLU A 20 17.97 0.42 17.16
N LEU A 21 16.88 0.11 16.45
CA LEU A 21 16.75 -1.12 15.70
C LEU A 21 17.50 -1.03 14.37
N SER A 22 17.96 -2.18 13.87
CA SER A 22 18.33 -2.36 12.47
C SER A 22 17.07 -2.49 11.60
N VAL A 23 17.23 -2.32 10.29
CA VAL A 23 16.13 -2.48 9.32
C VAL A 23 15.48 -3.85 9.46
N ASP A 24 16.27 -4.92 9.52
CA ASP A 24 15.74 -6.28 9.63
C ASP A 24 14.98 -6.49 10.95
N GLN A 25 15.47 -5.92 12.07
CA GLN A 25 14.73 -5.97 13.34
C GLN A 25 13.39 -5.21 13.31
N VAL A 26 13.31 -4.10 12.56
CA VAL A 26 12.03 -3.40 12.35
C VAL A 26 11.08 -4.31 11.56
N LEU A 27 11.53 -4.88 10.43
CA LEU A 27 10.72 -5.79 9.62
C LEU A 27 10.23 -6.99 10.43
N ASP A 28 11.13 -7.64 11.19
CA ASP A 28 10.79 -8.80 12.03
C ASP A 28 9.75 -8.45 13.10
N SER A 29 9.82 -7.24 13.69
CA SER A 29 8.86 -6.79 14.69
C SER A 29 7.44 -6.68 14.12
N PHE A 30 7.31 -6.14 12.90
CA PHE A 30 6.02 -6.06 12.23
C PHE A 30 5.51 -7.42 11.75
N ILE A 31 6.39 -8.31 11.26
CA ILE A 31 6.01 -9.69 10.93
C ILE A 31 5.36 -10.37 12.14
N VAL A 32 5.94 -10.21 13.34
CA VAL A 32 5.36 -10.75 14.58
C VAL A 32 4.05 -10.05 14.92
N SER A 33 4.02 -8.72 14.95
CA SER A 33 2.83 -7.94 15.31
C SER A 33 1.63 -8.26 14.40
N GLN A 34 1.83 -8.31 13.09
CA GLN A 34 0.77 -8.63 12.13
C GLN A 34 0.24 -10.06 12.30
N ARG A 35 1.12 -11.02 12.62
CA ARG A 35 0.71 -12.40 12.92
C ARG A 35 -0.14 -12.47 14.19
N ASP A 36 0.22 -11.73 15.22
CA ASP A 36 -0.54 -11.66 16.46
C ASP A 36 -1.91 -11.03 16.23
N ASP A 37 -1.97 -9.93 15.49
CA ASP A 37 -3.21 -9.21 15.16
C ASP A 37 -4.16 -10.10 14.36
N PHE A 38 -3.65 -10.78 13.33
CA PHE A 38 -4.46 -11.70 12.53
C PHE A 38 -4.90 -12.92 13.34
N THR A 39 -4.05 -13.46 14.21
CA THR A 39 -4.42 -14.59 15.07
C THR A 39 -5.59 -14.23 15.98
N ARG A 40 -5.63 -13.00 16.53
CA ARG A 40 -6.78 -12.51 17.30
C ARG A 40 -8.05 -12.43 16.47
N VAL A 41 -7.95 -11.98 15.22
CA VAL A 41 -9.10 -11.88 14.30
C VAL A 41 -9.63 -13.27 13.90
N VAL A 42 -8.76 -14.22 13.59
CA VAL A 42 -9.16 -15.61 13.31
C VAL A 42 -9.82 -16.25 14.52
N ALA A 43 -9.30 -16.02 15.72
CA ALA A 43 -9.91 -16.51 16.95
C ALA A 43 -11.33 -15.97 17.13
N ALA A 44 -11.59 -14.70 16.75
CA ALA A 44 -12.92 -14.14 16.77
C ALA A 44 -13.86 -14.84 15.78
N VAL A 45 -13.41 -15.17 14.55
CA VAL A 45 -14.22 -15.93 13.57
C VAL A 45 -14.64 -17.29 14.14
N ALA A 46 -13.75 -17.97 14.86
CA ALA A 46 -14.03 -19.27 15.47
C ALA A 46 -14.93 -19.19 16.72
N MET A 47 -15.08 -18.01 17.34
CA MET A 47 -15.73 -17.84 18.64
C MET A 47 -17.24 -17.59 18.50
N PRO A 48 -18.11 -18.52 18.97
CA PRO A 48 -19.56 -18.30 18.94
C PRO A 48 -19.96 -17.03 19.70
N GLY A 49 -20.87 -16.25 19.10
CA GLY A 49 -21.35 -14.98 19.66
C GLY A 49 -20.44 -13.77 19.41
N SER A 50 -19.33 -13.93 18.70
CA SER A 50 -18.59 -12.77 18.17
C SER A 50 -19.28 -12.23 16.91
N SER A 51 -19.18 -10.92 16.67
CA SER A 51 -19.76 -10.31 15.46
C SER A 51 -19.14 -10.86 14.17
N LEU A 52 -17.85 -11.19 14.17
CA LEU A 52 -17.18 -11.81 13.02
C LEU A 52 -17.67 -13.24 12.78
N HIS A 53 -17.92 -14.00 13.85
CA HIS A 53 -18.50 -15.34 13.73
C HIS A 53 -19.87 -15.29 13.07
N GLU A 54 -20.73 -14.34 13.48
CA GLU A 54 -22.06 -14.15 12.89
C GLU A 54 -22.01 -13.76 11.41
N VAL A 55 -21.01 -12.98 11.00
CA VAL A 55 -20.79 -12.65 9.58
C VAL A 55 -20.40 -13.91 8.80
N PHE A 56 -19.44 -14.70 9.28
CA PHE A 56 -18.97 -15.89 8.56
C PHE A 56 -20.00 -17.03 8.52
N ALA A 57 -20.82 -17.17 9.57
CA ALA A 57 -21.90 -18.15 9.61
C ALA A 57 -22.96 -17.96 8.51
N GLN A 58 -23.06 -16.76 7.90
CA GLN A 58 -23.99 -16.47 6.81
C GLN A 58 -23.64 -17.17 5.49
N PHE A 59 -22.38 -17.59 5.30
CA PHE A 59 -21.87 -18.11 4.02
C PHE A 59 -21.76 -19.63 3.95
N GLY A 60 -22.38 -20.33 4.91
CA GLY A 60 -22.32 -21.79 5.00
C GLY A 60 -20.96 -22.34 5.43
N GLY A 61 -20.96 -23.58 5.92
CA GLY A 61 -19.78 -24.25 6.47
C GLY A 61 -19.54 -23.95 7.95
N GLU A 62 -18.73 -24.78 8.59
CA GLU A 62 -18.41 -24.64 10.01
C GLU A 62 -17.44 -23.47 10.26
N PRO A 63 -17.78 -22.47 11.09
CA PRO A 63 -16.91 -21.31 11.34
C PRO A 63 -15.51 -21.68 11.85
N ALA A 64 -15.38 -22.78 12.59
CA ALA A 64 -14.08 -23.31 13.02
C ALA A 64 -13.22 -23.78 11.84
N GLU A 65 -13.82 -24.42 10.83
CA GLU A 65 -13.10 -24.81 9.61
C GLU A 65 -12.75 -23.58 8.75
N ALA A 66 -13.65 -22.59 8.68
CA ALA A 66 -13.38 -21.33 8.01
C ALA A 66 -12.18 -20.61 8.67
N ALA A 67 -12.15 -20.53 10.00
CA ALA A 67 -11.04 -19.99 10.76
C ALA A 67 -9.71 -20.73 10.49
N ALA A 68 -9.72 -22.06 10.44
CA ALA A 68 -8.53 -22.85 10.11
C ALA A 68 -8.03 -22.58 8.68
N ARG A 69 -8.94 -22.51 7.69
CA ARG A 69 -8.59 -22.15 6.31
C ARG A 69 -8.01 -20.74 6.22
N LEU A 70 -8.60 -19.77 6.93
CA LEU A 70 -8.11 -18.39 7.01
C LEU A 70 -6.70 -18.33 7.60
N GLN A 71 -6.45 -19.08 8.67
CA GLN A 71 -5.14 -19.14 9.29
C GLN A 71 -4.07 -19.65 8.33
N HIS A 72 -4.35 -20.75 7.63
CA HIS A 72 -3.41 -21.30 6.66
C HIS A 72 -3.15 -20.33 5.50
N LEU A 73 -4.23 -19.78 4.94
CA LEU A 73 -4.17 -18.83 3.84
C LEU A 73 -3.37 -17.58 4.19
N PHE A 74 -3.63 -16.99 5.36
CA PHE A 74 -2.89 -15.84 5.83
C PHE A 74 -1.41 -16.13 6.04
N LEU A 75 -1.05 -17.22 6.71
CA LEU A 75 0.36 -17.51 6.97
C LEU A 75 1.14 -17.71 5.67
N ASP A 76 0.53 -18.31 4.65
CA ASP A 76 1.17 -18.49 3.36
C ASP A 76 1.30 -17.17 2.57
N LEU A 77 0.22 -16.39 2.49
CA LEU A 77 0.24 -15.09 1.82
C LEU A 77 1.12 -14.08 2.53
N HIS A 78 1.08 -14.04 3.86
CA HIS A 78 1.93 -13.20 4.70
C HIS A 78 3.40 -13.48 4.43
N ARG A 79 3.79 -14.76 4.49
CA ARG A 79 5.17 -15.16 4.16
C ARG A 79 5.54 -14.75 2.75
N HIS A 80 4.67 -15.02 1.76
CA HIS A 80 4.91 -14.65 0.37
C HIS A 80 5.14 -13.15 0.20
N VAL A 81 4.31 -12.31 0.82
CA VAL A 81 4.47 -10.85 0.76
C VAL A 81 5.73 -10.43 1.51
N MET A 82 5.94 -10.87 2.76
CA MET A 82 7.03 -10.38 3.60
C MET A 82 8.43 -10.87 3.18
N GLU A 83 8.52 -11.97 2.43
CA GLU A 83 9.78 -12.44 1.86
C GLU A 83 10.17 -11.71 0.56
N HIS A 84 9.26 -10.95 -0.04
CA HIS A 84 9.57 -10.22 -1.27
C HIS A 84 10.68 -9.17 -1.04
N PRO A 85 11.70 -9.06 -1.93
CA PRO A 85 12.86 -8.19 -1.71
C PRO A 85 12.59 -6.68 -1.58
N VAL A 86 11.39 -6.22 -1.96
CA VAL A 86 11.03 -4.78 -1.91
C VAL A 86 11.12 -4.18 -0.52
N TRP A 87 10.83 -4.95 0.53
CA TRP A 87 10.89 -4.47 1.92
C TRP A 87 12.32 -4.22 2.39
N ARG A 88 13.31 -4.83 1.71
CA ARG A 88 14.74 -4.65 1.98
C ARG A 88 15.42 -3.78 0.93
N HIS A 89 14.63 -3.04 0.13
CA HIS A 89 15.17 -2.20 -0.94
C HIS A 89 16.24 -1.23 -0.40
N PRO A 90 17.39 -1.05 -1.10
CA PRO A 90 18.50 -0.21 -0.63
C PRO A 90 18.11 1.22 -0.23
N PHE A 91 17.07 1.76 -0.87
CA PHE A 91 16.49 3.07 -0.55
C PHE A 91 16.06 3.17 0.92
N PHE A 92 15.19 2.26 1.38
CA PHE A 92 14.65 2.31 2.73
C PHE A 92 15.74 2.14 3.77
N ARG A 93 16.71 1.24 3.51
CA ARG A 93 17.87 1.04 4.38
C ARG A 93 18.68 2.33 4.55
N ARG A 94 19.06 2.94 3.42
CA ARG A 94 19.88 4.16 3.42
C ARG A 94 19.16 5.33 4.12
N VAL A 95 17.87 5.50 3.86
CA VAL A 95 17.05 6.54 4.53
C VAL A 95 16.97 6.28 6.03
N PHE A 96 16.64 5.06 6.45
CA PHE A 96 16.47 4.73 7.87
C PHE A 96 17.77 4.84 8.68
N GLU A 97 18.92 4.53 8.06
CA GLU A 97 20.26 4.76 8.62
C GLU A 97 20.60 6.25 8.76
N GLY A 98 19.72 7.16 8.33
CA GLY A 98 19.95 8.60 8.35
C GLY A 98 20.93 9.06 7.28
N ARG A 99 21.26 8.22 6.28
CA ARG A 99 22.16 8.56 5.16
C ARG A 99 21.42 9.24 4.01
N VAL A 100 20.53 10.16 4.38
CA VAL A 100 19.78 11.07 3.51
C VAL A 100 20.01 12.50 4.01
N ASP A 101 20.14 13.46 3.10
CA ASP A 101 20.20 14.90 3.43
C ASP A 101 18.87 15.61 3.19
N ALA A 102 18.76 16.86 3.65
CA ALA A 102 17.55 17.66 3.49
C ALA A 102 17.10 17.84 2.02
N ALA A 103 18.04 18.03 1.09
CA ALA A 103 17.73 18.20 -0.32
C ALA A 103 17.26 16.88 -0.95
N GLN A 104 17.85 15.76 -0.55
CA GLN A 104 17.45 14.41 -0.91
C GLN A 104 16.05 14.08 -0.37
N ALA A 105 15.74 14.46 0.88
CA ALA A 105 14.42 14.32 1.45
C ALA A 105 13.36 15.09 0.64
N ARG A 106 13.64 16.33 0.25
CA ARG A 106 12.77 17.12 -0.64
C ARG A 106 12.53 16.44 -1.99
N ARG A 107 13.61 15.96 -2.65
CA ARG A 107 13.51 15.23 -3.93
C ARG A 107 12.66 13.96 -3.80
N PHE A 108 12.90 13.18 -2.74
CA PHE A 108 12.11 12.00 -2.44
C PHE A 108 10.64 12.36 -2.26
N SER A 109 10.34 13.35 -1.41
CA SER A 109 8.97 13.74 -1.10
C SER A 109 8.21 14.22 -2.33
N ALA A 110 8.83 15.02 -3.20
CA ALA A 110 8.20 15.49 -4.43
C ALA A 110 7.77 14.34 -5.36
N GLN A 111 8.65 13.35 -5.55
CA GLN A 111 8.36 12.21 -6.43
C GLN A 111 7.47 11.17 -5.76
N TYR A 112 7.64 10.88 -4.47
CA TYR A 112 6.79 9.92 -3.76
C TYR A 112 5.36 10.44 -3.56
N PHE A 113 5.15 11.75 -3.51
CA PHE A 113 3.81 12.34 -3.51
C PHE A 113 2.99 11.96 -4.75
N ASN A 114 3.63 11.74 -5.90
CA ASN A 114 2.94 11.23 -7.08
C ASN A 114 2.33 9.83 -6.87
N GLN A 115 2.96 8.98 -6.05
CA GLN A 115 2.35 7.71 -5.64
C GLN A 115 1.13 7.95 -4.73
N ILE A 116 1.29 8.77 -3.68
CA ILE A 116 0.22 9.09 -2.72
C ILE A 116 -1.03 9.67 -3.42
N LYS A 117 -0.83 10.50 -4.45
CA LYS A 117 -1.93 11.07 -5.22
C LYS A 117 -2.80 10.02 -5.94
N ASN A 118 -2.31 8.80 -6.15
CA ASN A 118 -2.97 7.79 -6.99
C ASN A 118 -3.48 6.56 -6.23
N THR A 119 -2.98 6.25 -5.03
CA THR A 119 -3.37 5.07 -4.22
C THR A 119 -4.90 4.94 -4.10
N ARG A 120 -5.58 5.98 -3.59
CA ARG A 120 -7.05 6.00 -3.41
C ARG A 120 -7.87 5.71 -4.67
N GLN A 121 -7.35 6.08 -5.84
CA GLN A 121 -8.06 5.83 -7.11
C GLN A 121 -8.07 4.34 -7.44
N CYS A 122 -7.03 3.60 -7.05
CA CYS A 122 -6.96 2.15 -7.26
C CYS A 122 -7.96 1.42 -6.36
N VAL A 123 -8.13 1.86 -5.11
CA VAL A 123 -9.19 1.33 -4.22
C VAL A 123 -10.57 1.57 -4.82
N ALA A 124 -10.84 2.78 -5.31
CA ALA A 124 -12.11 3.09 -5.97
C ALA A 124 -12.37 2.26 -7.25
N LEU A 125 -11.33 1.99 -8.05
CA LEU A 125 -11.41 1.10 -9.20
C LEU A 125 -11.77 -0.33 -8.77
N ALA A 126 -11.11 -0.85 -7.73
CA ALA A 126 -11.38 -2.18 -7.19
C ALA A 126 -12.81 -2.30 -6.64
N ILE A 127 -13.33 -1.29 -5.94
CA ILE A 127 -14.74 -1.24 -5.47
C ILE A 127 -15.69 -1.42 -6.66
N GLY A 128 -15.43 -0.71 -7.76
CA GLY A 128 -16.26 -0.76 -8.97
C GLY A 128 -16.32 -2.14 -9.63
N ARG A 129 -15.47 -3.10 -9.24
CA ARG A 129 -15.49 -4.49 -9.75
C ARG A 129 -16.55 -5.36 -9.06
N PHE A 130 -17.12 -4.90 -7.95
CA PHE A 130 -18.11 -5.61 -7.15
C PHE A 130 -19.46 -4.90 -7.31
N HIS A 131 -20.36 -5.42 -8.13
CA HIS A 131 -21.69 -4.84 -8.39
C HIS A 131 -22.71 -5.93 -8.75
N GLY A 132 -24.01 -5.64 -8.65
CA GLY A 132 -25.09 -6.63 -8.87
C GLY A 132 -25.26 -7.16 -10.31
N LEU A 133 -24.40 -6.75 -11.25
CA LEU A 133 -24.34 -7.32 -12.61
C LEU A 133 -23.07 -8.17 -12.81
N ALA A 134 -22.18 -8.22 -11.81
CA ALA A 134 -20.93 -8.98 -11.88
C ALA A 134 -21.19 -10.46 -11.60
N ALA A 135 -20.35 -11.33 -12.16
CA ALA A 135 -20.40 -12.77 -11.89
C ALA A 135 -20.22 -13.11 -10.40
N THR A 136 -19.51 -12.26 -9.65
CA THR A 136 -19.33 -12.39 -8.19
C THR A 136 -20.63 -12.20 -7.40
N ALA A 137 -21.65 -11.57 -8.00
CA ALA A 137 -22.93 -11.27 -7.36
C ALA A 137 -24.04 -12.29 -7.67
N MET A 138 -23.70 -13.45 -8.27
CA MET A 138 -24.73 -14.45 -8.61
C MET A 138 -25.40 -15.04 -7.36
N GLY A 139 -26.71 -14.82 -7.24
CA GLY A 139 -27.54 -15.31 -6.14
C GLY A 139 -27.41 -14.49 -4.85
N SER A 140 -28.27 -14.76 -3.87
CA SER A 140 -28.33 -13.97 -2.63
C SER A 140 -27.03 -13.99 -1.82
N GLU A 141 -26.31 -15.10 -1.82
CA GLU A 141 -25.01 -15.23 -1.16
C GLU A 141 -23.90 -14.45 -1.89
N GLY A 142 -23.93 -14.45 -3.22
CA GLY A 142 -23.00 -13.67 -4.05
C GLY A 142 -23.17 -12.17 -3.84
N GLU A 143 -24.42 -11.68 -3.89
CA GLU A 143 -24.75 -10.28 -3.56
C GLU A 143 -24.22 -9.90 -2.18
N ARG A 144 -24.47 -10.74 -1.16
CA ARG A 144 -24.03 -10.47 0.21
C ARG A 144 -22.50 -10.41 0.34
N ARG A 145 -21.75 -11.29 -0.33
CA ARG A 145 -20.28 -11.23 -0.37
C ARG A 145 -19.79 -9.96 -1.05
N SER A 146 -20.43 -9.57 -2.15
CA SER A 146 -20.13 -8.33 -2.86
C SER A 146 -20.34 -7.11 -1.95
N GLU A 147 -21.46 -7.02 -1.24
CA GLU A 147 -21.75 -5.95 -0.28
C GLU A 147 -20.68 -5.83 0.82
N LEU A 148 -20.31 -6.95 1.47
CA LEU A 148 -19.27 -6.93 2.51
C LEU A 148 -17.92 -6.46 1.96
N THR A 149 -17.59 -6.88 0.74
CA THR A 149 -16.36 -6.48 0.05
C THR A 149 -16.35 -4.99 -0.24
N GLN A 150 -17.48 -4.44 -0.72
CA GLN A 150 -17.65 -3.02 -0.94
C GLN A 150 -17.51 -2.22 0.36
N VAL A 151 -18.07 -2.70 1.48
CA VAL A 151 -17.93 -2.02 2.79
C VAL A 151 -16.47 -1.94 3.22
N ALA A 152 -15.73 -3.06 3.14
CA ALA A 152 -14.31 -3.08 3.49
C ALA A 152 -13.51 -2.09 2.64
N LEU A 153 -13.69 -2.12 1.32
CA LEU A 153 -12.98 -1.21 0.41
C LEU A 153 -13.45 0.25 0.53
N ALA A 154 -14.74 0.49 0.81
CA ALA A 154 -15.28 1.83 1.01
C ALA A 154 -14.69 2.49 2.24
N GLN A 155 -14.44 1.75 3.32
CA GLN A 155 -13.72 2.25 4.49
C GLN A 155 -12.30 2.72 4.11
N LEU A 156 -11.56 1.93 3.32
CA LEU A 156 -10.24 2.35 2.82
C LEU A 156 -10.31 3.64 1.99
N VAL A 157 -11.30 3.76 1.10
CA VAL A 157 -11.54 5.01 0.35
C VAL A 157 -11.86 6.16 1.29
N ALA A 158 -12.69 5.92 2.30
CA ALA A 158 -13.11 6.93 3.26
C ALA A 158 -11.91 7.49 4.04
N ASP A 159 -11.02 6.61 4.51
CA ASP A 159 -9.79 6.99 5.21
C ASP A 159 -8.82 7.78 4.31
N GLU A 160 -8.63 7.34 3.06
CA GLU A 160 -7.82 8.06 2.05
C GLU A 160 -8.31 9.50 1.79
N TYR A 161 -9.63 9.69 1.80
CA TYR A 161 -10.27 11.00 1.62
C TYR A 161 -10.47 11.76 2.94
N GLY A 162 -10.15 11.15 4.09
CA GLY A 162 -10.39 11.75 5.41
C GLY A 162 -11.86 12.05 5.67
N VAL A 163 -12.76 11.21 5.15
CA VAL A 163 -14.21 11.32 5.32
C VAL A 163 -14.70 10.11 6.13
N GLY A 164 -15.55 10.32 7.13
CA GLY A 164 -16.13 9.25 7.94
C GLY A 164 -17.58 8.97 7.55
N SER A 165 -18.16 7.88 8.08
CA SER A 165 -19.60 7.70 8.04
C SER A 165 -20.26 8.72 8.98
N HIS A 166 -21.05 9.64 8.43
CA HIS A 166 -21.82 10.61 9.20
C HIS A 166 -23.27 10.15 9.33
N GLY A 167 -23.87 10.31 10.52
CA GLY A 167 -25.32 10.20 10.67
C GLY A 167 -26.04 11.30 9.89
N LEU A 168 -27.36 11.15 9.66
CA LEU A 168 -28.16 12.15 8.94
C LEU A 168 -28.07 13.56 9.56
N ASP A 169 -27.88 13.63 10.87
CA ASP A 169 -27.75 14.87 11.64
C ASP A 169 -26.31 15.42 11.74
N ASP A 170 -25.32 14.70 11.18
CA ASP A 170 -23.89 15.02 11.27
C ASP A 170 -23.25 15.22 9.88
N TYR A 171 -24.06 15.48 8.86
CA TYR A 171 -23.54 15.70 7.50
C TYR A 171 -22.69 16.99 7.45
N PRO A 172 -21.46 16.93 6.94
CA PRO A 172 -20.56 18.08 6.98
C PRO A 172 -21.06 19.20 6.09
N GLU A 173 -20.94 20.44 6.58
CA GLU A 173 -21.09 21.63 5.74
C GLU A 173 -20.10 21.59 4.57
N LEU A 174 -20.47 22.16 3.42
CA LEU A 174 -19.67 22.09 2.18
C LEU A 174 -18.21 22.56 2.38
N GLY A 175 -17.99 23.59 3.20
CA GLY A 175 -16.64 24.07 3.53
C GLY A 175 -15.80 23.03 4.27
N ARG A 176 -16.39 22.28 5.21
CA ARG A 176 -15.70 21.18 5.92
C ARG A 176 -15.45 20.00 5.00
N LEU A 177 -16.38 19.67 4.11
CA LEU A 177 -16.22 18.61 3.12
C LEU A 177 -15.05 18.90 2.16
N LEU A 178 -14.98 20.12 1.62
CA LEU A 178 -13.88 20.52 0.72
C LEU A 178 -12.54 20.69 1.46
N GLY A 179 -12.59 20.89 2.78
CA GLY A 179 -11.43 20.96 3.67
C GLY A 179 -11.06 19.63 4.34
N ALA A 180 -11.57 18.50 3.85
CA ALA A 180 -11.33 17.19 4.44
C ALA A 180 -9.82 16.86 4.53
N LYS A 181 -9.44 16.19 5.61
CA LYS A 181 -8.04 15.86 5.90
C LYS A 181 -7.61 14.59 5.15
N THR A 182 -7.50 14.72 3.84
CA THR A 182 -7.02 13.65 2.95
C THR A 182 -5.55 13.30 3.21
N HIS A 183 -5.10 12.13 2.74
CA HIS A 183 -3.66 11.81 2.72
C HIS A 183 -2.82 12.83 1.95
N MET A 184 -3.38 13.49 0.93
CA MET A 184 -2.66 14.53 0.20
C MET A 184 -2.48 15.78 1.05
N VAL A 185 -3.49 16.16 1.84
CA VAL A 185 -3.38 17.26 2.79
C VAL A 185 -2.33 16.93 3.85
N MET A 186 -2.33 15.72 4.40
CA MET A 186 -1.30 15.28 5.34
C MET A 186 0.10 15.27 4.71
N TYR A 187 0.24 14.81 3.47
CA TYR A 187 1.53 14.83 2.78
C TYR A 187 1.99 16.26 2.44
N ARG A 188 1.07 17.21 2.22
CA ARG A 188 1.43 18.62 2.06
C ARG A 188 1.94 19.26 3.36
N GLN A 189 1.56 18.74 4.53
CA GLN A 189 2.17 19.16 5.81
C GLN A 189 3.64 18.73 5.91
N LEU A 190 4.02 17.61 5.29
CA LEU A 190 5.44 17.24 5.16
C LEU A 190 6.18 18.29 4.32
N PHE A 191 5.60 18.73 3.20
CA PHE A 191 6.21 19.77 2.37
C PHE A 191 6.40 21.08 3.11
N GLU A 192 5.43 21.47 3.94
CA GLU A 192 5.59 22.61 4.86
C GLU A 192 6.80 22.43 5.78
N GLY A 193 6.89 21.29 6.47
CA GLY A 193 8.02 20.97 7.35
C GLY A 193 9.37 20.91 6.64
N LEU A 194 9.39 20.53 5.36
CA LEU A 194 10.59 20.53 4.52
C LEU A 194 10.88 21.91 3.90
N GLY A 195 10.02 22.91 4.09
CA GLY A 195 10.16 24.25 3.52
C GLY A 195 10.01 24.30 2.00
N MET A 196 9.15 23.45 1.42
CA MET A 196 8.89 23.39 -0.02
C MET A 196 7.71 24.28 -0.42
N SER A 197 7.93 25.16 -1.40
CA SER A 197 6.88 25.99 -1.99
C SER A 197 5.90 25.17 -2.82
N ALA A 198 4.69 25.70 -3.08
CA ALA A 198 3.68 25.00 -3.87
C ALA A 198 4.17 24.59 -5.28
N ALA A 199 5.04 25.40 -5.90
CA ALA A 199 5.60 25.12 -7.21
C ALA A 199 6.55 23.90 -7.22
N GLU A 200 7.07 23.49 -6.07
CA GLU A 200 7.99 22.37 -5.91
C GLU A 200 7.28 21.04 -5.57
N GLN A 201 5.97 21.09 -5.28
CA GLN A 201 5.21 19.94 -4.76
C GLN A 201 4.62 19.07 -5.88
N ASP A 202 4.11 19.69 -6.94
CA ASP A 202 3.44 19.01 -8.04
C ASP A 202 4.34 18.94 -9.28
N VAL A 203 5.22 17.94 -9.28
CA VAL A 203 6.19 17.70 -10.35
C VAL A 203 5.79 16.53 -11.26
N PRO A 204 6.22 16.52 -12.54
CA PRO A 204 6.08 15.35 -13.39
C PRO A 204 6.70 14.10 -12.76
N MET A 205 6.07 12.94 -12.98
CA MET A 205 6.51 11.66 -12.45
C MET A 205 7.82 11.21 -13.10
N LEU A 206 8.67 10.53 -12.34
CA LEU A 206 9.68 9.65 -12.93
C LEU A 206 9.00 8.51 -13.72
N PRO A 207 9.60 8.00 -14.82
CA PRO A 207 9.08 6.86 -15.56
C PRO A 207 8.71 5.65 -14.68
N GLU A 208 9.54 5.33 -13.70
CA GLU A 208 9.31 4.18 -12.81
C GLU A 208 8.20 4.43 -11.78
N VAL A 209 7.98 5.69 -11.40
CA VAL A 209 6.83 6.08 -10.58
C VAL A 209 5.55 5.99 -11.41
N ALA A 210 5.59 6.44 -12.67
CA ALA A 210 4.47 6.32 -13.59
C ALA A 210 4.09 4.86 -13.85
N ASP A 211 5.08 3.98 -14.09
CA ASP A 211 4.84 2.54 -14.24
C ASP A 211 4.17 1.95 -13.01
N ASN A 212 4.67 2.22 -11.80
CA ASN A 212 4.07 1.70 -10.58
C ASN A 212 2.61 2.15 -10.41
N VAL A 213 2.31 3.42 -10.71
CA VAL A 213 0.93 3.94 -10.72
C VAL A 213 0.09 3.22 -11.77
N LEU A 214 0.59 3.03 -12.99
CA LEU A 214 -0.14 2.35 -14.06
C LEU A 214 -0.40 0.88 -13.71
N ILE A 215 0.60 0.16 -13.20
CA ILE A 215 0.48 -1.23 -12.77
C ILE A 215 -0.63 -1.36 -11.71
N GLN A 216 -0.64 -0.50 -10.69
CA GLN A 216 -1.68 -0.51 -9.65
C GLN A 216 -3.08 -0.30 -10.25
N ARG A 217 -3.22 0.69 -11.13
CA ARG A 217 -4.51 0.99 -11.78
C ARG A 217 -4.99 -0.13 -12.69
N LEU A 218 -4.07 -0.76 -13.42
CA LEU A 218 -4.37 -1.84 -14.34
C LEU A 218 -4.87 -3.07 -13.59
N VAL A 219 -4.14 -3.53 -12.57
CA VAL A 219 -4.55 -4.71 -11.79
C VAL A 219 -5.87 -4.44 -11.04
N ALA A 220 -6.08 -3.22 -10.53
CA ALA A 220 -7.29 -2.85 -9.81
C ALA A 220 -8.55 -2.69 -10.71
N GLY A 221 -8.38 -2.26 -11.96
CA GLY A 221 -9.51 -1.77 -12.77
C GLY A 221 -9.62 -2.29 -14.20
N HIS A 222 -8.56 -2.83 -14.79
CA HIS A 222 -8.57 -3.23 -16.20
C HIS A 222 -9.34 -4.55 -16.39
N GLU A 223 -10.13 -4.63 -17.47
CA GLU A 223 -11.06 -5.76 -17.71
C GLU A 223 -10.38 -7.12 -17.88
N ALA A 224 -9.11 -7.11 -18.31
CA ALA A 224 -8.29 -8.32 -18.43
C ALA A 224 -7.97 -8.99 -17.08
N PHE A 225 -8.17 -8.31 -15.95
CA PHE A 225 -7.94 -8.84 -14.61
C PHE A 225 -9.26 -9.12 -13.88
N THR A 226 -9.26 -10.18 -13.09
CA THR A 226 -10.42 -10.64 -12.32
C THR A 226 -10.70 -9.73 -11.13
N PRO A 227 -11.92 -9.73 -10.57
CA PRO A 227 -12.22 -9.05 -9.31
C PRO A 227 -11.32 -9.51 -8.14
N LEU A 228 -10.90 -10.78 -8.14
CA LEU A 228 -9.97 -11.31 -7.13
C LEU A 228 -8.58 -10.68 -7.25
N GLU A 229 -8.04 -10.53 -8.46
CA GLU A 229 -6.77 -9.83 -8.72
C GLU A 229 -6.87 -8.35 -8.30
N ALA A 230 -8.00 -7.71 -8.60
CA ALA A 230 -8.26 -6.34 -8.19
C ALA A 230 -8.25 -6.19 -6.67
N LEU A 231 -8.89 -7.10 -5.94
CA LEU A 231 -8.92 -7.08 -4.48
C LEU A 231 -7.54 -7.34 -3.86
N ALA A 232 -6.79 -8.31 -4.41
CA ALA A 232 -5.42 -8.62 -4.00
C ALA A 232 -4.46 -7.43 -4.22
N SER A 233 -4.69 -6.64 -5.27
CA SER A 233 -3.87 -5.46 -5.59
C SER A 233 -3.93 -4.37 -4.52
N VAL A 234 -5.09 -4.22 -3.86
CA VAL A 234 -5.32 -3.20 -2.84
C VAL A 234 -4.85 -3.71 -1.47
N GLY A 235 -5.37 -4.84 -1.00
CA GLY A 235 -5.03 -5.30 0.35
C GLY A 235 -3.59 -5.76 0.48
N LEU A 236 -3.29 -6.89 -0.15
CA LEU A 236 -2.01 -7.59 0.02
C LEU A 236 -0.84 -6.86 -0.65
N GLY A 237 -1.04 -6.35 -1.87
CA GLY A 237 0.02 -5.69 -2.64
C GLY A 237 0.28 -4.23 -2.27
N MET A 238 -0.73 -3.53 -1.74
CA MET A 238 -0.67 -2.09 -1.51
C MET A 238 -0.65 -1.70 -0.04
N GLU A 239 -1.50 -2.26 0.83
CA GLU A 239 -1.62 -1.89 2.25
C GLU A 239 -0.69 -2.71 3.17
N TRP A 240 -0.47 -4.00 2.87
CA TRP A 240 0.05 -4.91 3.88
C TRP A 240 1.44 -4.57 4.43
N GLY A 241 2.41 -4.26 3.56
CA GLY A 241 3.77 -3.91 4.00
C GLY A 241 3.96 -2.42 4.28
N VAL A 242 2.90 -1.62 4.24
CA VAL A 242 2.96 -0.17 4.42
C VAL A 242 3.50 0.22 5.79
N PRO A 243 2.99 -0.32 6.92
CA PRO A 243 3.50 0.04 8.24
C PRO A 243 5.03 -0.12 8.33
N GLU A 244 5.57 -1.21 7.78
CA GLU A 244 6.99 -1.53 7.81
C GLU A 244 7.86 -0.47 7.15
N PHE A 245 7.64 -0.20 5.86
CA PHE A 245 8.52 0.72 5.16
C PHE A 245 8.21 2.18 5.53
N PHE A 246 6.98 2.50 5.96
CA PHE A 246 6.67 3.81 6.51
C PHE A 246 7.38 4.04 7.85
N SER A 247 7.55 3.03 8.69
CA SER A 247 8.42 3.12 9.88
C SER A 247 9.87 3.41 9.52
N LEU A 248 10.39 2.80 8.45
CA LEU A 248 11.76 3.07 7.97
C LEU A 248 11.91 4.50 7.45
N LEU A 249 10.93 4.99 6.68
CA LEU A 249 10.91 6.38 6.19
C LEU A 249 10.76 7.38 7.35
N LEU A 250 9.84 7.13 8.28
CA LEU A 250 9.61 7.95 9.46
C LEU A 250 10.88 8.05 10.32
N GLY A 251 11.53 6.92 10.61
CA GLY A 251 12.78 6.89 11.36
C GLY A 251 13.89 7.70 10.67
N GLY A 252 14.02 7.57 9.35
CA GLY A 252 14.97 8.37 8.56
C GLY A 252 14.67 9.87 8.59
N LEU A 253 13.40 10.26 8.45
CA LEU A 253 12.95 11.66 8.50
C LEU A 253 13.17 12.28 9.89
N ILE A 254 12.98 11.51 10.96
CA ILE A 254 13.30 11.95 12.33
C ILE A 254 14.81 12.20 12.45
N ARG A 255 15.65 11.24 12.01
CA ARG A 255 17.12 11.39 12.09
C ARG A 255 17.63 12.59 11.31
N VAL A 256 17.18 12.79 10.07
CA VAL A 256 17.61 13.94 9.26
C VAL A 256 17.11 15.25 9.85
N SER A 257 15.91 15.28 10.43
CA SER A 257 15.39 16.46 11.11
C SER A 257 16.27 16.86 12.30
N GLU A 258 16.65 15.90 13.15
CA GLU A 258 17.52 16.16 14.31
C GLU A 258 18.93 16.59 13.87
N ARG A 259 19.51 15.89 12.89
CA ARG A 259 20.87 16.18 12.38
C ARG A 259 20.96 17.54 11.69
N ASP A 260 20.01 17.84 10.80
CA ASP A 260 20.04 19.03 9.94
C ASP A 260 19.19 20.18 10.49
N ARG A 261 18.60 20.01 11.68
CA ARG A 261 17.75 21.00 12.37
C ARG A 261 16.58 21.50 11.51
N LEU A 262 15.91 20.57 10.82
CA LEU A 262 14.77 20.90 9.94
C LEU A 262 13.53 21.35 10.71
N GLY A 263 13.43 21.03 12.00
CA GLY A 263 12.26 21.37 12.80
C GLY A 263 11.01 20.56 12.42
N LEU A 264 11.18 19.33 11.93
CA LEU A 264 10.04 18.44 11.70
C LEU A 264 9.34 18.11 13.02
N THR A 265 8.01 18.14 12.99
CA THR A 265 7.15 17.86 14.14
C THR A 265 6.25 16.66 13.81
N PRO A 266 5.55 16.08 14.80
CA PRO A 266 4.56 15.03 14.53
C PRO A 266 3.48 15.46 13.54
N HIS A 267 3.15 16.76 13.48
CA HIS A 267 2.22 17.31 12.50
C HIS A 267 2.76 17.17 11.06
N HIS A 268 4.04 17.51 10.83
CA HIS A 268 4.65 17.37 9.50
C HIS A 268 4.79 15.90 9.06
N LEU A 269 4.86 14.98 10.02
CA LEU A 269 5.06 13.54 9.78
C LEU A 269 3.76 12.74 9.89
N GLU A 270 2.61 13.42 9.99
CA GLU A 270 1.33 12.80 10.33
C GLU A 270 0.92 11.71 9.34
N VAL A 271 1.16 11.91 8.04
CA VAL A 271 0.89 10.88 7.03
C VAL A 271 1.60 9.57 7.36
N PHE A 272 2.85 9.63 7.87
CA PHE A 272 3.58 8.40 8.19
C PHE A 272 3.11 7.77 9.50
N ILE A 273 2.84 8.61 10.50
CA ILE A 273 2.35 8.16 11.80
C ILE A 273 1.00 7.46 11.64
N ALA A 274 0.11 8.00 10.80
CA ALA A 274 -1.20 7.43 10.53
C ALA A 274 -1.09 6.02 9.93
N HIS A 275 -0.34 5.85 8.83
CA HIS A 275 -0.22 4.56 8.14
C HIS A 275 0.43 3.47 9.02
N VAL A 276 1.42 3.84 9.85
CA VAL A 276 2.04 2.91 10.80
C VAL A 276 1.05 2.41 11.85
N ARG A 277 0.06 3.22 12.24
CA ARG A 277 -0.86 2.90 13.34
C ARG A 277 -2.16 2.28 12.88
N TYR A 278 -2.67 2.64 11.70
CA TYR A 278 -4.02 2.32 11.28
C TYR A 278 -4.10 1.19 10.24
N ASP A 279 -3.09 1.02 9.39
CA ASP A 279 -3.23 0.20 8.17
C ASP A 279 -3.19 -1.31 8.41
N VAL A 280 -2.77 -1.78 9.60
CA VAL A 280 -2.82 -3.22 9.93
C VAL A 280 -4.26 -3.74 9.85
N LEU A 281 -5.25 -2.92 10.26
CA LEU A 281 -6.66 -3.29 10.17
C LEU A 281 -7.14 -3.32 8.70
N HIS A 282 -6.64 -2.42 7.84
CA HIS A 282 -6.95 -2.44 6.41
C HIS A 282 -6.49 -3.74 5.76
N ALA A 283 -5.23 -4.10 5.98
CA ALA A 283 -4.65 -5.34 5.44
C ALA A 283 -5.43 -6.58 5.87
N ILE A 284 -5.78 -6.68 7.17
CA ILE A 284 -6.57 -7.80 7.69
C ILE A 284 -7.99 -7.80 7.11
N SER A 285 -8.65 -6.65 7.05
CA SER A 285 -10.02 -6.54 6.55
C SER A 285 -10.10 -6.94 5.08
N VAL A 286 -9.18 -6.45 4.24
CA VAL A 286 -9.13 -6.83 2.82
C VAL A 286 -8.79 -8.30 2.66
N MET A 287 -7.89 -8.86 3.49
CA MET A 287 -7.57 -10.29 3.48
C MET A 287 -8.79 -11.16 3.80
N LEU A 288 -9.59 -10.77 4.81
CA LEU A 288 -10.83 -11.46 5.16
C LEU A 288 -11.80 -11.44 3.99
N VAL A 289 -12.09 -10.29 3.38
CA VAL A 289 -13.03 -10.27 2.25
C VAL A 289 -12.46 -10.96 1.01
N THR A 290 -11.14 -10.95 0.81
CA THR A 290 -10.47 -11.73 -0.26
C THR A 290 -10.78 -13.21 -0.11
N SER A 291 -10.70 -13.74 1.11
CA SER A 291 -10.97 -15.16 1.37
C SER A 291 -12.40 -15.59 1.00
N LEU A 292 -13.38 -14.68 1.06
CA LEU A 292 -14.78 -14.97 0.69
C LEU A 292 -14.94 -15.26 -0.81
N HIS A 293 -13.99 -14.81 -1.62
CA HIS A 293 -13.93 -15.02 -3.07
C HIS A 293 -12.93 -16.13 -3.46
N MET A 294 -12.28 -16.77 -2.49
CA MET A 294 -11.29 -17.84 -2.71
C MET A 294 -11.90 -19.24 -2.58
N SER A 295 -12.64 -19.66 -3.61
CA SER A 295 -13.28 -20.98 -3.66
C SER A 295 -12.50 -22.04 -4.44
N GLU A 296 -11.58 -21.65 -5.33
CA GLU A 296 -10.86 -22.58 -6.21
C GLU A 296 -9.40 -22.76 -5.76
N PRO A 297 -8.79 -23.95 -5.96
CA PRO A 297 -7.40 -24.22 -5.58
C PRO A 297 -6.40 -23.21 -6.17
N ASP A 298 -6.63 -22.75 -7.41
CA ASP A 298 -5.73 -21.86 -8.12
C ASP A 298 -5.85 -20.39 -7.70
N HIS A 299 -6.91 -20.01 -6.97
CA HIS A 299 -7.13 -18.63 -6.52
C HIS A 299 -5.97 -18.12 -5.66
N LEU A 300 -5.33 -18.99 -4.87
CA LEU A 300 -4.14 -18.62 -4.10
C LEU A 300 -3.00 -18.14 -4.99
N GLN A 301 -2.77 -18.83 -6.12
CA GLN A 301 -1.73 -18.44 -7.05
C GLN A 301 -2.09 -17.15 -7.80
N VAL A 302 -3.37 -16.96 -8.13
CA VAL A 302 -3.89 -15.71 -8.71
C VAL A 302 -3.61 -14.52 -7.79
N VAL A 303 -3.92 -14.65 -6.50
CA VAL A 303 -3.64 -13.62 -5.48
C VAL A 303 -2.13 -13.34 -5.37
N LYS A 304 -1.30 -14.39 -5.28
CA LYS A 304 0.16 -14.24 -5.22
C LYS A 304 0.74 -13.54 -6.46
N ASN A 305 0.25 -13.90 -7.65
CA ASN A 305 0.67 -13.28 -8.90
C ASN A 305 0.30 -11.80 -8.95
N ALA A 306 -0.93 -11.44 -8.57
CA ALA A 306 -1.32 -10.04 -8.44
C ALA A 306 -0.36 -9.31 -7.49
N CYS A 307 -0.10 -9.83 -6.29
CA CYS A 307 0.85 -9.24 -5.35
C CYS A 307 2.24 -9.03 -5.99
N ASN A 308 2.78 -10.02 -6.70
CA ASN A 308 4.08 -9.90 -7.36
C ASN A 308 4.12 -8.74 -8.37
N MET A 309 3.04 -8.52 -9.14
CA MET A 309 2.96 -7.39 -10.08
C MET A 309 3.14 -6.05 -9.36
N LEU A 310 2.42 -5.87 -8.26
CA LEU A 310 2.45 -4.65 -7.46
C LEU A 310 3.79 -4.44 -6.78
N MET A 311 4.31 -5.50 -6.16
CA MET A 311 5.55 -5.45 -5.39
C MET A 311 6.78 -5.28 -6.27
N THR A 312 6.75 -5.86 -7.48
CA THR A 312 7.81 -5.66 -8.48
C THR A 312 7.74 -4.25 -9.07
N GLY A 313 6.54 -3.74 -9.37
CA GLY A 313 6.35 -2.34 -9.76
C GLY A 313 6.88 -1.37 -8.71
N ARG A 314 6.57 -1.63 -7.43
CA ARG A 314 7.08 -0.84 -6.30
C ARG A 314 8.60 -0.92 -6.19
N TYR A 315 9.18 -2.10 -6.37
CA TYR A 315 10.64 -2.25 -6.38
C TYR A 315 11.26 -1.36 -7.47
N ALA A 316 10.77 -1.43 -8.71
CA ALA A 316 11.25 -0.61 -9.80
C ALA A 316 11.11 0.91 -9.52
N MET A 317 9.96 1.33 -8.96
CA MET A 317 9.76 2.71 -8.50
C MET A 317 10.82 3.12 -7.48
N MET A 318 11.09 2.29 -6.48
CA MET A 318 12.09 2.59 -5.47
C MET A 318 13.51 2.63 -6.05
N SER A 319 13.81 1.83 -7.08
CA SER A 319 15.09 1.91 -7.80
C SER A 319 15.24 3.21 -8.58
N GLY A 320 14.17 3.66 -9.25
CA GLY A 320 14.11 4.98 -9.92
C GLY A 320 14.26 6.14 -8.93
N LEU A 321 13.56 6.07 -7.80
CA LEU A 321 13.71 7.03 -6.69
C LEU A 321 15.13 7.04 -6.12
N TYR A 322 15.77 5.87 -5.98
CA TYR A 322 17.15 5.80 -5.53
C TYR A 322 18.09 6.57 -6.45
N ARG A 323 18.00 6.33 -7.77
CA ARG A 323 18.78 7.07 -8.77
C ARG A 323 18.51 8.57 -8.71
N HIS A 324 17.25 8.96 -8.65
CA HIS A 324 16.86 10.37 -8.61
C HIS A 324 17.32 11.10 -7.35
N VAL A 325 17.22 10.44 -6.19
CA VAL A 325 17.51 11.04 -4.89
C VAL A 325 19.02 11.05 -4.65
N PHE A 326 19.70 9.93 -4.85
CA PHE A 326 21.12 9.78 -4.50
C PHE A 326 22.09 10.02 -5.66
N GLY A 327 21.61 10.07 -6.90
CA GLY A 327 22.48 10.22 -8.09
C GLY A 327 23.34 8.98 -8.38
N GLU A 328 22.94 7.83 -7.84
CA GLU A 328 23.68 6.56 -7.90
C GLU A 328 22.79 5.47 -8.50
N ASP A 329 23.36 4.58 -9.29
CA ASP A 329 22.61 3.46 -9.86
C ASP A 329 22.10 2.49 -8.79
N CYS A 330 20.89 1.99 -9.00
CA CYS A 330 20.27 0.95 -8.18
C CYS A 330 19.73 -0.14 -9.10
N PRO A 331 20.11 -1.42 -8.91
CA PRO A 331 19.61 -2.52 -9.72
C PRO A 331 18.08 -2.57 -9.71
N GLY A 332 17.47 -2.70 -10.89
CA GLY A 332 16.03 -2.93 -11.01
C GLY A 332 15.65 -4.39 -10.74
N PRO A 333 14.35 -4.74 -10.76
CA PRO A 333 13.88 -6.08 -10.41
C PRO A 333 14.49 -7.21 -11.24
N ALA A 334 14.72 -6.99 -12.54
CA ALA A 334 15.35 -7.96 -13.43
C ALA A 334 16.80 -8.30 -13.03
N ALA A 335 17.51 -7.36 -12.39
CA ALA A 335 18.92 -7.47 -12.08
C ALA A 335 19.24 -8.04 -10.68
N ILE A 336 18.23 -8.18 -9.80
CA ILE A 336 18.43 -8.63 -8.41
C ILE A 336 18.23 -10.12 -8.20
N GLY A 337 17.99 -10.88 -9.28
CA GLY A 337 17.82 -12.33 -9.20
C GLY A 337 16.58 -12.74 -8.40
N LEU A 338 15.42 -12.14 -8.68
CA LEU A 338 14.15 -12.53 -8.05
C LEU A 338 13.94 -14.05 -8.11
N GLU A 339 13.57 -14.63 -6.98
CA GLU A 339 13.15 -16.03 -6.89
C GLU A 339 11.99 -16.29 -7.86
N PRO A 340 11.90 -17.50 -8.46
CA PRO A 340 10.86 -17.81 -9.44
C PRO A 340 9.43 -17.46 -8.99
N ARG A 341 9.11 -17.69 -7.71
CA ARG A 341 7.80 -17.41 -7.12
C ARG A 341 7.44 -15.92 -7.06
N HIS A 342 8.39 -15.00 -7.18
CA HIS A 342 8.18 -13.56 -7.17
C HIS A 342 8.26 -12.91 -8.56
N ARG A 343 8.63 -13.69 -9.59
CA ARG A 343 8.71 -13.17 -10.95
C ARG A 343 7.32 -12.86 -11.49
N VAL A 344 7.24 -11.79 -12.26
CA VAL A 344 6.03 -11.43 -13.01
C VAL A 344 6.18 -12.00 -14.41
N THR A 345 5.29 -12.91 -14.78
CA THR A 345 5.28 -13.56 -16.11
C THR A 345 3.96 -13.36 -16.86
N ASP A 346 3.09 -12.48 -16.35
CA ASP A 346 1.75 -12.29 -16.89
C ASP A 346 1.78 -11.38 -18.13
N ALA A 347 1.59 -12.00 -19.30
CA ALA A 347 1.58 -11.29 -20.58
C ALA A 347 0.44 -10.26 -20.69
N ARG A 348 -0.68 -10.44 -19.95
CA ARG A 348 -1.78 -9.46 -19.93
C ARG A 348 -1.29 -8.13 -19.37
N LEU A 349 -0.50 -8.17 -18.30
CA LEU A 349 0.07 -6.96 -17.70
C LEU A 349 1.04 -6.28 -18.66
N PHE A 350 1.89 -7.04 -19.34
CA PHE A 350 2.90 -6.47 -20.23
C PHE A 350 2.26 -5.70 -21.38
N GLN A 351 1.25 -6.30 -22.02
CA GLN A 351 0.52 -5.63 -23.09
C GLN A 351 -0.25 -4.42 -22.55
N ALA A 352 -1.01 -4.59 -21.47
CA ALA A 352 -1.81 -3.52 -20.90
C ALA A 352 -0.97 -2.32 -20.43
N LEU A 353 0.24 -2.56 -19.91
CA LEU A 353 1.16 -1.50 -19.50
C LEU A 353 1.69 -0.71 -20.71
N ARG A 354 2.09 -1.38 -21.80
CA ARG A 354 2.49 -0.70 -23.04
C ARG A 354 1.35 0.15 -23.61
N ASP A 355 0.14 -0.41 -23.64
CA ASP A 355 -1.04 0.31 -24.12
C ASP A 355 -1.41 1.50 -23.22
N ALA A 356 -1.22 1.36 -21.90
CA ALA A 356 -1.45 2.44 -20.95
C ALA A 356 -0.40 3.55 -21.11
N ARG A 357 0.89 3.22 -21.28
CA ARG A 357 1.96 4.19 -21.57
C ARG A 357 1.67 5.00 -22.82
N ALA A 358 1.20 4.36 -23.89
CA ALA A 358 0.89 5.05 -25.14
C ALA A 358 -0.25 6.09 -25.02
N LYS A 359 -1.06 6.01 -23.95
CA LYS A 359 -2.23 6.86 -23.71
C LYS A 359 -2.01 7.94 -22.64
N ILE A 360 -0.83 8.00 -22.02
CA ILE A 360 -0.56 9.01 -20.99
C ILE A 360 -0.51 10.43 -21.58
N ALA A 361 -0.77 11.44 -20.75
CA ALA A 361 -0.43 12.81 -21.10
C ALA A 361 1.09 13.00 -20.93
N PRO A 362 1.86 13.28 -22.00
CA PRO A 362 3.33 13.29 -21.92
C PRO A 362 3.90 14.29 -20.90
N ALA A 363 3.21 15.42 -20.67
CA ALA A 363 3.65 16.42 -19.70
C ALA A 363 3.64 15.95 -18.24
N GLN A 364 2.96 14.83 -17.94
CA GLN A 364 2.86 14.29 -16.58
C GLN A 364 4.04 13.38 -16.21
N VAL A 365 4.92 13.05 -17.16
CA VAL A 365 6.08 12.17 -16.95
C VAL A 365 7.34 12.84 -17.49
N ILE A 366 8.44 12.77 -16.75
CA ILE A 366 9.74 13.28 -17.20
C ILE A 366 10.16 12.49 -18.45
N GLY A 367 10.36 13.19 -19.56
CA GLY A 367 10.63 12.55 -20.86
C GLY A 367 9.41 11.82 -21.45
N GLY A 368 8.19 12.26 -21.14
CA GLY A 368 6.96 11.53 -21.41
C GLY A 368 6.74 11.05 -22.84
N GLU A 369 7.21 11.77 -23.86
CA GLU A 369 7.13 11.29 -25.25
C GLU A 369 7.98 10.05 -25.51
N ALA A 370 9.19 10.00 -24.94
CA ALA A 370 10.06 8.84 -25.05
C ALA A 370 9.49 7.68 -24.23
N TYR A 371 9.06 7.95 -23.01
CA TYR A 371 8.41 6.98 -22.13
C TYR A 371 7.16 6.34 -22.76
N ALA A 372 6.31 7.13 -23.43
CA ALA A 372 5.10 6.62 -24.08
C ALA A 372 5.38 5.62 -25.22
N ARG A 373 6.59 5.63 -25.79
CA ARG A 373 7.04 4.72 -26.86
C ARG A 373 7.96 3.61 -26.36
N GLN A 374 8.29 3.62 -25.08
CA GLN A 374 9.27 2.72 -24.48
C GLN A 374 8.72 1.28 -24.42
N ALA A 375 9.47 0.35 -25.02
CA ALA A 375 9.05 -1.05 -25.15
C ALA A 375 9.45 -1.92 -23.95
N ASP A 376 10.57 -1.59 -23.30
CA ASP A 376 11.10 -2.30 -22.13
C ASP A 376 10.23 -2.04 -20.90
N LEU A 377 9.98 -3.12 -20.17
CA LEU A 377 9.14 -3.13 -18.98
C LEU A 377 9.98 -3.42 -17.74
N PRO A 378 9.55 -2.95 -16.55
CA PRO A 378 10.30 -3.16 -15.31
C PRO A 378 10.43 -4.63 -14.87
N PHE A 379 9.75 -5.55 -15.58
CA PHE A 379 9.65 -6.97 -15.29
C PHE A 379 10.50 -7.87 -16.19
N GLU A 380 10.91 -7.36 -17.37
CA GLU A 380 11.55 -8.17 -18.39
C GLU A 380 13.02 -8.40 -18.04
N ILE A 381 13.43 -9.68 -17.98
CA ILE A 381 14.81 -10.15 -17.79
C ILE A 381 15.49 -10.29 -19.13
#